data_AF-A0A924MRV0-F1
#
_entry.id   AF-A0A924MRV0-F1
#
_cell.length_a   1.000
_cell.length_b   1.000
_cell.length_c   1.000
_cell.angle_alpha   90.00
_cell.angle_beta   90.00
_cell.angle_gamma   90.00
#
_symmetry.space_group_name_H-M   'P 1'
#
loop_
_entity.id
_entity.type
_entity.pdbx_description
1 polymer ?
#
loop_
_entity_poly.entity_id
_entity_poly.type
_entity_poly.pdbx_seq_one_letter_code
_entity_poly.pdbx_strand_id
1 'polypeptide(L)' 'SGETVDSTIADIAVGTNAGQIKTGSMSRSDRIAKYNQLLRIEEDLGDIATYPGRAAFYNLR' A
#
# COMPACT_ATOMS: atom_id res chain seq x y z
N SER A 1 -13.74 -9.18 -10.74
CA SER A 1 -12.34 -8.87 -11.04
C SER A 1 -11.46 -10.03 -10.65
N GLY A 2 -10.76 -10.62 -11.62
CA GLY A 2 -9.71 -11.61 -11.37
C GLY A 2 -8.46 -10.90 -10.87
N GLU A 3 -8.30 -10.85 -9.56
CA GLU A 3 -7.08 -10.39 -8.90
C GLU A 3 -6.16 -11.60 -8.71
N THR A 4 -4.85 -11.39 -8.85
CA THR A 4 -3.82 -12.39 -8.60
C THR A 4 -3.12 -12.10 -7.27
N VAL A 5 -2.20 -12.96 -6.84
CA VAL A 5 -1.35 -12.69 -5.68
C VAL A 5 -0.19 -11.72 -5.97
N ASP A 6 -0.08 -11.24 -7.21
CA ASP A 6 0.89 -10.20 -7.56
C ASP A 6 0.67 -8.96 -6.69
N SER A 7 1.75 -8.44 -6.13
CA SER A 7 1.73 -7.30 -5.21
C SER A 7 2.39 -6.05 -5.76
N THR A 8 2.70 -6.00 -7.06
CA THR A 8 3.46 -4.92 -7.70
C THR A 8 2.85 -3.54 -7.45
N ILE A 9 1.52 -3.46 -7.32
CA ILE A 9 0.83 -2.20 -7.03
C ILE A 9 1.13 -1.62 -5.64
N ALA A 10 1.53 -2.44 -4.67
CA ALA A 10 2.01 -1.98 -3.36
C ALA A 10 3.35 -1.25 -3.52
N ASP A 11 4.28 -1.85 -4.24
CA ASP A 11 5.60 -1.25 -4.54
C ASP A 11 5.47 0.04 -5.36
N ILE A 12 4.54 0.08 -6.34
CA ILE A 12 4.26 1.30 -7.11
C ILE A 12 3.73 2.42 -6.20
N ALA A 13 2.83 2.12 -5.27
CA ALA A 13 2.25 3.13 -4.37
C ALA A 13 3.31 3.77 -3.46
N VAL A 14 4.24 2.95 -2.93
CA VAL A 14 5.36 3.45 -2.12
C VAL A 14 6.41 4.14 -2.98
N GLY A 15 6.83 3.53 -4.09
CA GLY A 15 7.87 4.07 -4.98
C GLY A 15 7.52 5.41 -5.62
N THR A 16 6.22 5.73 -5.74
CA THR A 16 5.74 7.04 -6.23
C THR A 16 5.33 7.99 -5.11
N ASN A 17 5.43 7.58 -3.84
CA ASN A 17 4.88 8.31 -2.69
C ASN A 17 3.42 8.74 -2.90
N ALA A 18 2.59 7.85 -3.46
CA ALA A 18 1.21 8.17 -3.82
C ALA A 18 0.33 8.56 -2.61
N GLY A 19 0.71 8.12 -1.40
CA GLY A 19 0.00 8.40 -0.15
C GLY A 19 -1.30 7.63 0.06
N GLN A 20 -1.89 7.07 -1.01
CA GLN A 20 -3.11 6.25 -0.96
C GLN A 20 -3.00 5.05 -1.91
N ILE A 21 -3.59 3.93 -1.50
CA ILE A 21 -3.74 2.73 -2.33
C ILE A 21 -5.09 2.08 -2.04
N LYS A 22 -5.76 1.57 -3.08
CA LYS A 22 -6.99 0.79 -2.95
C LYS A 22 -6.77 -0.59 -3.55
N THR A 23 -6.72 -1.61 -2.69
CA THR A 23 -6.37 -2.99 -3.09
C THR A 23 -7.38 -4.05 -2.66
N GLY A 24 -8.60 -3.63 -2.29
CA GLY A 24 -9.72 -4.52 -1.97
C GLY A 24 -10.05 -4.58 -0.48
N SER A 25 -10.88 -5.55 -0.09
CA SER A 25 -11.24 -5.81 1.31
C SER A 25 -10.18 -6.65 2.04
N MET A 26 -10.27 -6.69 3.37
CA MET A 26 -9.49 -7.59 4.24
C MET A 26 -9.99 -9.04 4.20
N SER A 27 -10.23 -9.56 3.00
CA SER A 27 -10.66 -10.94 2.77
C SER A 27 -10.18 -11.40 1.40
N ARG A 28 -10.00 -12.72 1.27
CA ARG A 28 -9.39 -13.40 0.11
C ARG A 28 -7.90 -13.11 -0.09
N SER A 29 -7.14 -14.16 -0.34
CA SER A 29 -5.68 -14.13 -0.35
C SER A 29 -5.09 -13.24 -1.44
N ASP A 30 -5.77 -13.09 -2.58
CA ASP A 30 -5.40 -12.20 -3.68
C ASP A 30 -5.25 -10.73 -3.22
N ARG A 31 -6.08 -10.29 -2.28
CA ARG A 31 -6.08 -8.90 -1.76
C ARG A 31 -5.11 -8.75 -0.60
N ILE A 32 -5.11 -9.74 0.30
CA ILE A 32 -4.20 -9.78 1.46
C ILE A 32 -2.73 -9.78 1.02
N ALA A 33 -2.39 -10.38 -0.14
CA ALA A 33 -1.02 -10.34 -0.67
C ALA A 33 -0.46 -8.91 -0.79
N LYS A 34 -1.26 -7.93 -1.19
CA LYS A 34 -0.83 -6.53 -1.32
C LYS A 34 -0.64 -5.85 0.03
N TYR A 35 -1.53 -6.12 0.99
CA TYR A 35 -1.37 -5.61 2.36
C TYR A 35 -0.13 -6.20 3.03
N ASN A 36 0.12 -7.49 2.87
CA ASN A 36 1.32 -8.14 3.38
C ASN A 36 2.60 -7.59 2.73
N GLN A 37 2.54 -7.20 1.46
CA GLN A 37 3.65 -6.52 0.82
C GLN A 37 3.90 -5.12 1.41
N LEU A 38 2.85 -4.35 1.70
CA LEU A 38 3.01 -3.06 2.40
C LEU A 38 3.67 -3.23 3.78
N LEU A 39 3.30 -4.28 4.53
CA LEU A 39 3.94 -4.59 5.82
C LEU A 39 5.44 -4.92 5.66
N ARG A 40 5.81 -5.69 4.63
CA ARG A 40 7.23 -5.97 4.34
C ARG A 40 8.00 -4.71 3.95
N ILE A 41 7.42 -3.87 3.11
CA ILE A 41 8.04 -2.60 2.71
C ILE A 41 8.23 -1.68 3.93
N GLU A 42 7.25 -1.63 4.83
CA GLU A 42 7.36 -0.88 6.09
C GLU A 42 8.48 -1.44 6.98
N GLU A 43 8.57 -2.78 7.13
CA GLU A 43 9.63 -3.45 7.86
C GLU A 43 11.02 -3.17 7.26
N ASP A 44 11.15 -3.23 5.93
CA ASP A 44 12.41 -2.96 5.20
C ASP A 44 12.85 -1.49 5.33
N LEU A 45 11.91 -0.55 5.34
CA LEU A 45 12.19 0.88 5.51
C LEU A 45 12.55 1.22 6.96
N GLY A 46 12.03 0.47 7.95
CA GLY A 46 12.31 0.70 9.36
C GLY A 46 12.04 2.15 9.78
N ASP A 47 13.03 2.81 10.37
CA ASP A 47 12.90 4.15 10.96
C ASP A 47 12.60 5.27 9.95
N ILE A 48 12.80 5.04 8.65
CA ILE A 48 12.48 6.03 7.61
C ILE A 48 11.08 5.87 7.03
N ALA A 49 10.34 4.81 7.41
CA ALA A 49 8.96 4.62 6.99
C ALA A 49 8.07 5.77 7.50
N THR A 50 7.21 6.31 6.64
CA THR A 50 6.28 7.40 7.01
C THR A 50 4.87 7.08 6.56
N TYR A 51 3.92 7.13 7.49
CA TYR A 51 2.49 7.04 7.21
C TYR A 51 1.81 8.43 7.31
N PRO A 52 1.45 9.08 6.19
CA PRO A 52 0.96 10.46 6.20
C PRO A 52 -0.46 10.63 6.79
N GLY A 53 -1.23 9.55 6.95
CA GLY A 53 -2.61 9.62 7.45
C GLY A 53 -3.45 10.65 6.70
N ARG A 54 -4.04 11.64 7.41
CA ARG A 54 -4.83 12.71 6.77
C ARG A 54 -4.01 13.62 5.85
N ALA A 55 -2.70 13.75 6.06
CA ALA A 55 -1.85 14.55 5.19
C ALA A 55 -1.70 13.96 3.78
N ALA A 56 -2.12 12.71 3.56
CA ALA A 56 -2.17 12.09 2.23
C ALA A 56 -3.14 12.79 1.27
N PHE A 57 -4.08 13.57 1.79
CA PHE A 57 -5.07 14.32 1.02
C PHE A 57 -4.60 15.74 0.70
N TYR A 58 -3.40 15.85 0.11
CA TYR A 58 -2.80 17.14 -0.28
C TYR A 58 -3.62 17.91 -1.34
N ASN A 59 -4.63 17.26 -1.92
CA ASN A 59 -5.56 17.82 -2.90
C ASN A 59 -6.83 18.42 -2.30
N LEU A 60 -7.05 18.30 -0.98
CA LEU A 60 -8.18 18.92 -0.29
C LEU A 60 -7.80 20.30 0.25
N ARG A 61 -8.70 21.28 0.09
CA ARG A 61 -8.60 22.66 0.61
C ARG A 61 -9.72 22.94 1.59
#